data_AF-A0A813JS10-F1
#
_entry.id   AF-A0A813JS10-F1
#
_cell.length_a   1.000
_cell.length_b   1.000
_cell.length_c   1.000
_cell.angle_alpha   90.00
_cell.angle_beta   90.00
_cell.angle_gamma   90.00
#
_symmetry.space_group_name_H-M   'P 1'
#
loop_
_entity.id
_entity.type
_entity.pdbx_description
1 polymer ?
#
loop_
_entity_poly.entity_id
_entity_poly.type
_entity_poly.pdbx_seq_one_letter_code
_entity_poly.pdbx_strand_id
1 'polypeptide(L)'
;MAGQIGQFASLKEGFFACANEHGHFKTGDPDSVRSLAEFLGLDAEIVRARIDEIDADHNGFVTFAEFALWADRHTRNVPLGLAGVAPKSRWQKGMPSYWTTMPAMKDTAEEELSPGGSGARRGLPPGIYSQEQLDQANSLIDLAKFGKWTTLMESLTLRQDLLNVRPPYREYGIIHQAAYFGGKEAVGVLRQLVALEADVHVLTRTGRTALDVAVLRGSHLAVAYLEPLTSPDQKNARQREESAHAILDATKMARWEELFQKLQLCPDLVNARPEPREYAALHQAAFHGDVAVLQRLVDEFKADVCLRSKSGQTALQVAIASEKHQASTYLDSVMPTVHLHDEFVTFPEQVCVSVTDPEMLSRFQALLEDVHKSHNNWTRDRRRATDGEVEDKSTPVPQGYEFVAAFRNENAALWRTYQINREIVKERCEHNASFRQWVPWTASGTKTVTLQGRLDFELEAGANEWFLFHASIPEALRGIARTGFKMAKVAKGADSTGGGLYGEGTYFSDSITKVDEYARKRVVLGEEFEGCRTAALCRVIGGRHFYTDSDIEQSDKSQFKLGALQGEYHSTVGDRLKLKNTFREYVVYDGSHAYLEYIIYYKRLGIDEKYC
;
A
#
# COMPACT_ATOMS: atom_id res chain seq x y z
N MET A 1 -14.43 -26.81 -13.18
CA MET A 1 -14.49 -28.20 -12.67
C MET A 1 -14.07 -28.15 -11.20
N ALA A 2 -14.96 -28.52 -10.28
CA ALA A 2 -14.66 -28.60 -8.85
C ALA A 2 -14.19 -30.03 -8.55
N GLY A 3 -12.90 -30.30 -8.73
CA GLY A 3 -12.31 -31.61 -8.47
C GLY A 3 -11.25 -31.51 -7.37
N GLN A 4 -11.39 -32.31 -6.31
CA GLN A 4 -10.41 -32.66 -5.27
C GLN A 4 -10.11 -31.73 -4.09
N ILE A 5 -10.46 -30.43 -4.07
CA ILE A 5 -10.29 -29.60 -2.85
C ILE A 5 -11.08 -30.15 -1.64
N GLY A 6 -12.11 -30.99 -1.85
CA GLY A 6 -12.95 -31.57 -0.80
C GLY A 6 -12.37 -32.75 -0.01
N GLN A 7 -11.15 -33.23 -0.30
CA GLN A 7 -10.53 -34.34 0.45
C GLN A 7 -9.83 -33.88 1.74
N PHE A 8 -9.34 -32.65 1.78
CA PHE A 8 -8.60 -32.09 2.92
C PHE A 8 -9.43 -31.01 3.62
N ALA A 9 -9.29 -30.88 4.95
CA ALA A 9 -10.03 -29.89 5.72
C ALA A 9 -9.49 -28.46 5.52
N SER A 10 -8.28 -28.31 4.98
CA SER A 10 -7.65 -27.00 4.70
C SER A 10 -6.59 -27.06 3.61
N LEU A 11 -6.22 -25.89 3.08
CA LEU A 11 -5.11 -25.77 2.12
C LEU A 11 -3.75 -26.16 2.73
N LYS A 12 -3.55 -25.91 4.02
CA LYS A 12 -2.37 -26.36 4.77
C LYS A 12 -2.22 -27.87 4.77
N GLU A 13 -3.30 -28.58 5.10
CA GLU A 13 -3.30 -30.04 5.16
C GLU A 13 -2.97 -30.64 3.78
N GLY A 14 -3.60 -30.13 2.72
CA GLY A 14 -3.29 -30.56 1.36
C GLY A 14 -1.87 -30.22 0.92
N PHE A 15 -1.36 -29.02 1.25
CA PHE A 15 0.02 -28.65 0.96
C PHE A 15 1.03 -29.60 1.61
N PHE A 16 0.89 -29.89 2.90
CA PHE A 16 1.81 -30.78 3.60
C PHE A 16 1.65 -32.26 3.22
N ALA A 17 0.51 -32.65 2.66
CA ALA A 17 0.36 -33.97 2.03
C ALA A 17 1.19 -34.09 0.74
N CYS A 18 1.47 -32.98 0.06
CA CYS A 18 2.27 -32.92 -1.17
C CYS A 18 3.73 -32.49 -0.94
N ALA A 19 4.04 -31.92 0.22
CA ALA A 19 5.38 -31.44 0.55
C ALA A 19 6.34 -32.61 0.85
N ASN A 20 7.64 -32.36 0.70
CA ASN A 20 8.66 -33.33 1.06
C ASN A 20 8.80 -33.47 2.60
N GLU A 21 9.68 -34.38 3.04
CA GLU A 21 9.98 -34.61 4.47
C GLU A 21 10.48 -33.38 5.24
N HIS A 22 10.92 -32.33 4.53
CA HIS A 22 11.36 -31.05 5.10
C HIS A 22 10.28 -29.97 5.07
N GLY A 23 9.05 -30.29 4.61
CA GLY A 23 7.92 -29.37 4.59
C GLY A 23 7.98 -28.32 3.48
N HIS A 24 8.80 -28.56 2.44
CA HIS A 24 8.91 -27.70 1.26
C HIS A 24 8.56 -28.45 -0.01
N PHE A 25 8.30 -27.68 -1.05
CA PHE A 25 7.96 -28.17 -2.37
C PHE A 25 9.05 -27.79 -3.36
N LYS A 26 9.61 -28.76 -4.10
CA LYS A 26 10.69 -28.48 -5.06
C LYS A 26 10.11 -28.13 -6.43
N THR A 27 10.34 -26.92 -6.92
CA THR A 27 9.70 -26.41 -8.15
C THR A 27 10.16 -27.14 -9.42
N GLY A 28 11.41 -27.61 -9.43
CA GLY A 28 11.99 -28.34 -10.55
C GLY A 28 11.71 -29.84 -10.59
N ASP A 29 10.95 -30.40 -9.63
CA ASP A 29 10.62 -31.83 -9.59
C ASP A 29 9.23 -32.11 -10.23
N PRO A 30 9.16 -32.85 -11.35
CA PRO A 30 7.90 -33.10 -12.05
C PRO A 30 6.85 -33.85 -11.23
N ASP A 31 7.27 -34.74 -10.32
CA ASP A 31 6.33 -35.51 -9.50
C ASP A 31 5.74 -34.66 -8.37
N SER A 32 6.55 -33.75 -7.80
CA SER A 32 6.07 -32.69 -6.92
C SER A 32 5.02 -31.84 -7.66
N VAL A 33 5.32 -31.29 -8.85
CA VAL A 33 4.38 -30.46 -9.64
C VAL A 33 3.08 -31.19 -9.95
N ARG A 34 3.15 -32.48 -10.31
CA ARG A 34 1.97 -33.31 -10.52
C ARG A 34 1.13 -33.45 -9.25
N SER A 35 1.77 -33.72 -8.11
CA SER A 35 1.08 -33.89 -6.82
C SER A 35 0.35 -32.61 -6.38
N LEU A 36 1.00 -31.45 -6.53
CA LEU A 36 0.40 -30.15 -6.25
C LEU A 36 -0.76 -29.84 -7.20
N ALA A 37 -0.61 -30.18 -8.49
CA ALA A 37 -1.65 -29.99 -9.50
C ALA A 37 -2.87 -30.88 -9.24
N GLU A 38 -2.67 -32.16 -8.91
CA GLU A 38 -3.74 -33.07 -8.49
C GLU A 38 -4.49 -32.52 -7.27
N PHE A 39 -3.77 -32.11 -6.22
CA PHE A 39 -4.37 -31.51 -5.03
C PHE A 39 -5.22 -30.26 -5.35
N LEU A 40 -4.71 -29.37 -6.20
CA LEU A 40 -5.42 -28.16 -6.59
C LEU A 40 -6.53 -28.42 -7.62
N GLY A 41 -6.63 -29.63 -8.17
CA GLY A 41 -7.55 -29.97 -9.25
C GLY A 41 -7.21 -29.27 -10.57
N LEU A 42 -5.92 -28.99 -10.80
CA LEU A 42 -5.39 -28.23 -11.93
C LEU A 42 -4.55 -29.13 -12.84
N ASP A 43 -4.35 -28.69 -14.08
CA ASP A 43 -3.38 -29.34 -14.97
C ASP A 43 -1.95 -29.04 -14.51
N ALA A 44 -1.09 -30.05 -14.50
CA ALA A 44 0.31 -29.94 -14.08
C ALA A 44 1.10 -28.94 -14.93
N GLU A 45 0.77 -28.77 -16.22
CA GLU A 45 1.42 -27.77 -17.06
C GLU A 45 1.07 -26.34 -16.64
N ILE A 46 -0.13 -26.11 -16.09
CA ILE A 46 -0.55 -24.79 -15.59
C ILE A 46 0.14 -24.48 -14.28
N VAL A 47 0.21 -25.45 -13.36
CA VAL A 47 0.96 -25.29 -12.11
C VAL A 47 2.43 -25.04 -12.41
N ARG A 48 3.01 -25.75 -13.38
CA ARG A 48 4.39 -25.50 -13.85
C ARG A 48 4.56 -24.09 -14.42
N ALA A 49 3.62 -23.61 -15.25
CA ALA A 49 3.71 -22.29 -15.87
C ALA A 49 3.59 -21.14 -14.86
N ARG A 50 2.94 -21.38 -13.72
CA ARG A 50 2.74 -20.39 -12.64
C ARG A 50 3.58 -20.68 -11.40
N ILE A 51 4.50 -21.65 -11.46
CA ILE A 51 5.29 -22.04 -10.29
C ILE A 51 6.16 -20.89 -9.81
N ASP A 52 6.63 -20.04 -10.73
CA ASP A 52 7.39 -18.83 -10.44
C ASP A 52 6.56 -17.75 -9.72
N GLU A 53 5.23 -17.80 -9.81
CA GLU A 53 4.34 -16.92 -9.03
C GLU A 53 4.15 -17.43 -7.60
N ILE A 54 4.30 -18.75 -7.40
CA ILE A 54 4.25 -19.40 -6.10
C ILE A 54 5.60 -19.23 -5.41
N ASP A 55 6.70 -19.53 -6.09
CA ASP A 55 8.10 -19.33 -5.67
C ASP A 55 8.49 -17.85 -5.77
N ALA A 56 7.98 -17.06 -4.82
CA ALA A 56 8.04 -15.60 -4.86
C ALA A 56 9.47 -15.05 -4.72
N ASP A 57 10.39 -15.81 -4.12
CA ASP A 57 11.79 -15.43 -3.97
C ASP A 57 12.73 -16.09 -5.01
N HIS A 58 12.19 -16.96 -5.88
CA HIS A 58 12.88 -17.67 -6.95
C HIS A 58 14.05 -18.53 -6.46
N ASN A 59 13.93 -19.13 -5.27
CA ASN A 59 14.97 -19.97 -4.69
C ASN A 59 14.87 -21.45 -5.15
N GLY A 60 13.83 -21.82 -5.90
CA GLY A 60 13.58 -23.17 -6.39
C GLY A 60 12.80 -24.07 -5.43
N PHE A 61 12.35 -23.52 -4.30
CA PHE A 61 11.56 -24.18 -3.27
C PHE A 61 10.37 -23.32 -2.88
N VAL A 62 9.18 -23.90 -2.95
CA VAL A 62 7.97 -23.27 -2.40
C VAL A 62 7.79 -23.73 -0.96
N THR A 63 7.80 -22.76 -0.05
CA THR A 63 7.43 -22.94 1.35
C THR A 63 5.91 -22.85 1.52
N PHE A 64 5.39 -23.33 2.65
CA PHE A 64 3.97 -23.15 2.96
C PHE A 64 3.57 -21.67 3.03
N ALA A 65 4.46 -20.75 3.41
CA ALA A 65 4.16 -19.32 3.46
C ALA A 65 3.89 -18.74 2.07
N GLU A 66 4.76 -19.07 1.12
CA GLU A 66 4.63 -18.68 -0.27
C GLU A 66 3.37 -19.27 -0.91
N PHE A 67 3.15 -20.58 -0.70
CA PHE A 67 1.93 -21.23 -1.14
C PHE A 67 0.69 -20.62 -0.48
N ALA A 68 0.69 -20.36 0.82
CA ALA A 68 -0.45 -19.78 1.52
C ALA A 68 -0.78 -18.38 1.02
N LEU A 69 0.21 -17.53 0.72
CA LEU A 69 0.00 -16.20 0.14
C LEU A 69 -0.49 -16.26 -1.31
N TRP A 70 0.03 -17.21 -2.09
CA TRP A 70 -0.45 -17.45 -3.44
C TRP A 70 -1.89 -17.97 -3.41
N ALA A 71 -2.16 -19.00 -2.62
CA ALA A 71 -3.47 -19.62 -2.48
C ALA A 71 -4.48 -18.65 -1.88
N ASP A 72 -4.08 -17.80 -0.93
CA ASP A 72 -4.96 -16.74 -0.43
C ASP A 72 -5.33 -15.75 -1.53
N ARG A 73 -4.37 -15.34 -2.37
CA ARG A 73 -4.66 -14.47 -3.52
C ARG A 73 -5.64 -15.11 -4.51
N HIS A 74 -5.55 -16.41 -4.67
CA HIS A 74 -6.18 -17.15 -5.74
C HIS A 74 -7.37 -18.02 -5.30
N THR A 75 -7.69 -18.15 -4.01
CA THR A 75 -8.82 -18.97 -3.53
C THR A 75 -9.78 -18.16 -2.66
N ARG A 76 -11.06 -18.53 -2.68
CA ARG A 76 -12.12 -17.92 -1.86
C ARG A 76 -12.90 -19.03 -1.16
N ASN A 77 -13.26 -18.83 0.11
CA ASN A 77 -14.00 -19.78 0.96
C ASN A 77 -13.30 -21.10 1.32
N VAL A 78 -12.02 -21.29 0.97
CA VAL A 78 -11.23 -22.42 1.49
C VAL A 78 -10.40 -21.95 2.68
N PRO A 79 -10.49 -22.59 3.86
CA PRO A 79 -9.64 -22.26 4.99
C PRO A 79 -8.17 -22.50 4.64
N LEU A 80 -7.30 -21.51 4.93
CA LEU A 80 -5.85 -21.69 4.81
C LEU A 80 -5.35 -22.78 5.76
N GLY A 81 -6.05 -23.04 6.87
CA GLY A 81 -5.61 -23.97 7.91
C GLY A 81 -4.75 -23.33 9.00
N LEU A 82 -4.78 -21.98 9.09
CA LEU A 82 -4.11 -21.19 10.12
C LEU A 82 -5.17 -20.66 11.10
N ALA A 83 -5.09 -21.03 12.37
CA ALA A 83 -6.12 -20.74 13.37
C ALA A 83 -6.38 -19.23 13.53
N GLY A 84 -5.33 -18.39 13.41
CA GLY A 84 -5.44 -16.94 13.50
C GLY A 84 -5.82 -16.24 12.19
N VAL A 85 -6.06 -16.94 11.07
CA VAL A 85 -6.39 -16.33 9.77
C VAL A 85 -7.76 -16.79 9.27
N ALA A 86 -8.72 -15.88 9.24
CA ALA A 86 -10.03 -16.18 8.66
C ALA A 86 -9.95 -16.40 7.13
N PRO A 87 -10.89 -17.20 6.56
CA PRO A 87 -11.05 -17.32 5.12
C PRO A 87 -11.15 -15.95 4.46
N LYS A 88 -10.60 -15.79 3.25
CA LYS A 88 -10.51 -14.49 2.57
C LYS A 88 -11.85 -13.79 2.38
N SER A 89 -12.96 -14.54 2.23
CA SER A 89 -14.31 -13.97 2.20
C SER A 89 -14.74 -13.26 3.48
N ARG A 90 -14.11 -13.62 4.60
CA ARG A 90 -14.31 -13.04 5.93
C ARG A 90 -13.01 -12.37 6.42
N TRP A 91 -12.22 -11.80 5.51
CA TRP A 91 -10.92 -11.19 5.80
C TRP A 91 -10.97 -10.14 6.93
N GLN A 92 -12.11 -9.49 7.14
CA GLN A 92 -12.33 -8.56 8.26
C GLN A 92 -12.17 -9.24 9.63
N LYS A 93 -12.47 -10.55 9.74
CA LYS A 93 -12.23 -11.35 10.95
C LYS A 93 -10.72 -11.53 11.14
N GLY A 94 -10.17 -10.82 12.12
CA GLY A 94 -8.73 -10.75 12.39
C GLY A 94 -8.09 -9.40 12.06
N MET A 95 -8.86 -8.45 11.53
CA MET A 95 -8.45 -7.05 11.49
C MET A 95 -8.54 -6.43 12.88
N PRO A 96 -7.69 -5.44 13.19
CA PRO A 96 -7.76 -4.78 14.48
C PRO A 96 -9.05 -3.98 14.65
N SER A 97 -9.70 -4.12 15.81
CA SER A 97 -11.03 -3.53 16.09
C SER A 97 -11.04 -2.00 16.12
N TYR A 98 -9.89 -1.38 16.36
CA TYR A 98 -9.68 0.06 16.43
C TYR A 98 -9.50 0.73 15.06
N TRP A 99 -9.54 -0.03 13.95
CA TRP A 99 -9.49 0.57 12.61
C TRP A 99 -10.79 1.33 12.33
N THR A 100 -10.65 2.61 12.03
CA THR A 100 -11.78 3.56 11.96
C THR A 100 -12.37 3.68 10.57
N THR A 101 -11.64 3.30 9.51
CA THR A 101 -12.15 3.33 8.14
C THR A 101 -12.88 2.04 7.75
N MET A 102 -12.81 1.02 8.60
CA MET A 102 -13.37 -0.29 8.31
C MET A 102 -14.86 -0.32 8.64
N PRO A 103 -15.73 -0.73 7.70
CA PRO A 103 -17.12 -0.94 8.02
C PRO A 103 -17.23 -2.02 9.10
N ALA A 104 -18.14 -1.81 10.06
CA ALA A 104 -18.42 -2.78 11.12
C ALA A 104 -18.64 -4.17 10.49
N MET A 105 -18.04 -5.19 11.10
CA MET A 105 -18.22 -6.57 10.65
C MET A 105 -19.71 -6.88 10.62
N LYS A 106 -20.25 -7.12 9.43
CA LYS A 106 -21.57 -7.71 9.32
C LYS A 106 -21.39 -9.18 9.67
N ASP A 107 -22.00 -9.62 10.76
CA ASP A 107 -22.11 -11.04 11.06
C ASP A 107 -22.97 -11.71 9.96
N THR A 108 -22.33 -12.12 8.88
CA THR A 108 -22.90 -12.99 7.86
C THR A 108 -22.69 -14.44 8.28
N ALA A 109 -23.28 -14.80 9.41
CA ALA A 109 -23.83 -16.12 9.55
C ALA A 109 -25.22 -16.05 8.90
N GLU A 110 -25.51 -16.97 7.97
CA GLU A 110 -26.76 -17.04 7.16
C GLU A 110 -26.78 -16.14 5.91
N GLU A 111 -26.10 -16.57 4.85
CA GLU A 111 -26.56 -16.32 3.47
C GLU A 111 -26.04 -17.47 2.58
N GLU A 112 -26.59 -18.66 2.81
CA GLU A 112 -26.70 -19.68 1.76
C GLU A 112 -27.94 -19.37 0.91
N LEU A 113 -27.73 -19.23 -0.40
CA LEU A 113 -28.67 -19.33 -1.53
C LEU A 113 -30.19 -19.19 -1.26
N SER A 114 -30.81 -18.12 -1.80
CA SER A 114 -32.05 -18.19 -2.60
C SER A 114 -32.39 -16.84 -3.28
N PRO A 115 -33.14 -16.83 -4.41
CA PRO A 115 -33.31 -15.67 -5.27
C PRO A 115 -34.59 -14.87 -4.98
N GLY A 116 -34.49 -13.55 -5.13
CA GLY A 116 -35.63 -12.66 -5.38
C GLY A 116 -35.98 -11.72 -4.24
N GLY A 117 -36.41 -10.50 -4.62
CA GLY A 117 -37.22 -9.65 -3.74
C GLY A 117 -36.64 -8.27 -3.44
N SER A 118 -37.03 -7.33 -4.30
CA SER A 118 -37.21 -5.90 -4.06
C SER A 118 -37.14 -5.35 -2.62
N GLY A 119 -36.49 -4.18 -2.51
CA GLY A 119 -37.19 -3.01 -1.98
C GLY A 119 -36.88 -2.60 -0.52
N ALA A 120 -36.34 -1.38 -0.45
CA ALA A 120 -36.51 -0.38 0.61
C ALA A 120 -35.58 -0.37 1.84
N ARG A 121 -34.79 0.73 1.84
CA ARG A 121 -34.47 1.66 2.95
C ARG A 121 -33.55 1.16 4.07
N ARG A 122 -32.32 1.67 4.06
CA ARG A 122 -31.50 1.92 5.26
C ARG A 122 -30.99 3.37 5.26
N GLY A 123 -31.01 3.96 6.45
CA GLY A 123 -30.48 5.29 6.77
C GLY A 123 -28.97 5.40 6.57
N LEU A 124 -28.51 6.64 6.64
CA LEU A 124 -27.40 7.19 5.85
C LEU A 124 -26.14 7.54 6.68
N PRO A 125 -24.93 7.48 6.08
CA PRO A 125 -23.70 8.12 6.58
C PRO A 125 -23.33 9.38 5.75
N PRO A 126 -22.31 10.18 6.12
CA PRO A 126 -22.30 11.64 5.99
C PRO A 126 -22.10 12.12 4.54
N GLY A 127 -22.97 13.06 4.13
CA GLY A 127 -23.01 13.62 2.78
C GLY A 127 -24.41 13.72 2.15
N ILE A 128 -25.49 13.44 2.90
CA ILE A 128 -26.85 13.65 2.38
C ILE A 128 -27.30 15.05 2.76
N TYR A 129 -27.05 15.98 1.84
CA TYR A 129 -27.86 17.17 1.72
C TYR A 129 -29.33 16.74 1.68
N SER A 130 -30.17 17.35 2.51
CA SER A 130 -31.62 17.15 2.42
C SER A 130 -32.08 17.45 1.00
N GLN A 131 -33.21 16.88 0.57
CA GLN A 131 -33.77 17.21 -0.75
C GLN A 131 -33.92 18.73 -0.91
N GLU A 132 -34.28 19.44 0.17
CA GLU A 132 -34.36 20.90 0.21
C GLU A 132 -32.99 21.58 -0.01
N GLN A 133 -31.91 21.09 0.62
CA GLN A 133 -30.56 21.61 0.40
C GLN A 133 -30.07 21.34 -1.02
N LEU A 134 -30.40 20.19 -1.60
CA LEU A 134 -30.10 19.88 -3.01
C LEU A 134 -30.87 20.78 -3.96
N ASP A 135 -32.14 21.07 -3.67
CA ASP A 135 -32.98 21.97 -4.45
C ASP A 135 -32.47 23.42 -4.38
N GLN A 136 -32.01 23.86 -3.20
CA GLN A 136 -31.38 25.16 -3.00
C GLN A 136 -30.03 25.27 -3.71
N ALA A 137 -29.17 24.26 -3.61
CA ALA A 137 -27.91 24.21 -4.36
C ALA A 137 -28.16 24.21 -5.87
N ASN A 138 -29.20 23.50 -6.32
CA ASN A 138 -29.64 23.52 -7.71
C ASN A 138 -30.07 24.93 -8.17
N SER A 139 -30.80 25.69 -7.33
CA SER A 139 -31.15 27.09 -7.62
C SER A 139 -29.92 28.00 -7.72
N LEU A 140 -28.94 27.86 -6.82
CA LEU A 140 -27.67 28.61 -6.89
C LEU A 140 -26.90 28.29 -8.18
N ILE A 141 -26.82 27.01 -8.56
CA ILE A 141 -26.19 26.59 -9.81
C ILE A 141 -26.93 27.15 -11.04
N ASP A 142 -28.26 27.29 -10.98
CA ASP A 142 -29.01 27.94 -12.07
C ASP A 142 -28.71 29.44 -12.19
N LEU A 143 -28.57 30.17 -11.08
CA LEU A 143 -28.13 31.56 -11.11
C LEU A 143 -26.76 31.67 -11.81
N ALA A 144 -25.82 30.79 -11.46
CA ALA A 144 -24.50 30.72 -12.10
C ALA A 144 -24.60 30.35 -13.59
N LYS A 145 -25.43 29.38 -13.95
CA LYS A 145 -25.67 28.94 -15.33
C LYS A 145 -26.23 30.05 -16.23
N PHE A 146 -27.05 30.94 -15.69
CA PHE A 146 -27.64 32.07 -16.41
C PHE A 146 -26.84 33.37 -16.27
N GLY A 147 -25.64 33.34 -15.68
CA GLY A 147 -24.78 34.51 -15.52
C GLY A 147 -25.32 35.57 -14.55
N LYS A 148 -26.23 35.20 -13.64
CA LYS A 148 -26.80 36.10 -12.61
C LYS A 148 -25.87 36.21 -11.40
N TRP A 149 -24.67 36.71 -11.63
CA TRP A 149 -23.57 36.67 -10.65
C TRP A 149 -23.83 37.50 -9.40
N THR A 150 -24.48 38.66 -9.53
CA THR A 150 -24.80 39.54 -8.38
C THR A 150 -25.75 38.85 -7.40
N THR A 151 -26.87 38.32 -7.90
CA THR A 151 -27.86 37.58 -7.10
C THR A 151 -27.29 36.27 -6.53
N LEU A 152 -26.40 35.60 -7.27
CA LEU A 152 -25.68 34.44 -6.78
C LEU A 152 -24.82 34.78 -5.57
N MET A 153 -24.01 35.84 -5.66
CA MET A 153 -23.12 36.26 -4.57
C MET A 153 -23.91 36.71 -3.35
N GLU A 154 -25.01 37.45 -3.52
CA GLU A 154 -25.94 37.78 -2.43
C GLU A 154 -26.48 36.53 -1.74
N SER A 155 -26.92 35.53 -2.52
CA SER A 155 -27.45 34.27 -1.97
C SER A 155 -26.39 33.45 -1.23
N LEU A 156 -25.14 33.51 -1.68
CA LEU A 156 -24.01 32.83 -1.03
C LEU A 156 -23.62 33.48 0.31
N THR A 157 -23.95 34.75 0.57
CA THR A 157 -23.75 35.34 1.90
C THR A 157 -24.61 34.69 2.98
N LEU A 158 -25.76 34.11 2.59
CA LEU A 158 -26.67 33.42 3.49
C LEU A 158 -26.39 31.91 3.57
N ARG A 159 -25.90 31.31 2.47
CA ARG A 159 -25.77 29.86 2.29
C ARG A 159 -24.43 29.44 1.68
N GLN A 160 -23.33 29.89 2.28
CA GLN A 160 -21.97 29.51 1.87
C GLN A 160 -21.72 27.99 2.01
N ASP A 161 -22.47 27.31 2.89
CA ASP A 161 -22.47 25.83 3.05
C ASP A 161 -22.78 25.07 1.75
N LEU A 162 -23.45 25.73 0.79
CA LEU A 162 -23.84 25.14 -0.49
C LEU A 162 -22.88 25.46 -1.64
N LEU A 163 -21.82 26.25 -1.42
CA LEU A 163 -20.91 26.75 -2.46
C LEU A 163 -20.26 25.62 -3.28
N ASN A 164 -19.79 24.57 -2.60
CA ASN A 164 -19.08 23.45 -3.20
C ASN A 164 -20.01 22.26 -3.55
N VAL A 165 -21.33 22.44 -3.37
CA VAL A 165 -22.31 21.36 -3.52
C VAL A 165 -22.76 21.23 -4.96
N ARG A 166 -22.50 20.06 -5.56
CA ARG A 166 -23.05 19.67 -6.86
C ARG A 166 -24.11 18.57 -6.67
N PRO A 167 -25.41 18.86 -6.91
CA PRO A 167 -26.43 17.83 -6.91
C PRO A 167 -26.08 16.69 -7.90
N PRO A 168 -26.33 15.40 -7.56
CA PRO A 168 -25.89 14.26 -8.38
C PRO A 168 -26.32 14.32 -9.85
N TYR A 169 -27.52 14.87 -10.11
CA TYR A 169 -28.11 15.02 -11.45
C TYR A 169 -27.58 16.21 -12.26
N ARG A 170 -26.77 17.11 -11.68
CA ARG A 170 -26.17 18.27 -12.37
C ARG A 170 -24.80 17.93 -12.95
N GLU A 171 -24.55 18.32 -14.19
CA GLU A 171 -23.22 18.19 -14.80
C GLU A 171 -22.19 19.10 -14.13
N TYR A 172 -22.56 20.35 -13.87
CA TYR A 172 -21.66 21.41 -13.43
C TYR A 172 -22.08 21.98 -12.07
N GLY A 173 -21.11 22.29 -11.21
CA GLY A 173 -21.27 23.10 -10.00
C GLY A 173 -21.07 24.61 -10.25
N ILE A 174 -21.15 25.44 -9.20
CA ILE A 174 -21.05 26.91 -9.32
C ILE A 174 -19.71 27.34 -9.94
N ILE A 175 -18.60 26.80 -9.43
CA ILE A 175 -17.25 27.15 -9.91
C ILE A 175 -17.01 26.75 -11.37
N HIS A 176 -17.61 25.63 -11.81
CA HIS A 176 -17.56 25.19 -13.20
C HIS A 176 -18.28 26.15 -14.13
N GLN A 177 -19.41 26.72 -13.72
CA GLN A 177 -20.14 27.70 -14.53
C GLN A 177 -19.31 28.98 -14.71
N ALA A 178 -18.69 29.48 -13.65
CA ALA A 178 -17.79 30.64 -13.74
C ALA A 178 -16.61 30.37 -14.68
N ALA A 179 -15.99 29.19 -14.58
CA ALA A 179 -14.92 28.76 -15.49
C ALA A 179 -15.39 28.55 -16.94
N TYR A 180 -16.65 28.11 -17.14
CA TYR A 180 -17.26 27.91 -18.46
C TYR A 180 -17.50 29.22 -19.22
N PHE A 181 -17.93 30.29 -18.52
CA PHE A 181 -18.19 31.59 -19.16
C PHE A 181 -16.91 32.32 -19.55
N GLY A 182 -15.85 32.23 -18.74
CA GLY A 182 -14.47 32.63 -19.11
C GLY A 182 -14.20 34.10 -19.43
N GLY A 183 -15.23 34.96 -19.52
CA GLY A 183 -15.10 36.40 -19.76
C GLY A 183 -14.55 37.16 -18.56
N LYS A 184 -14.16 38.44 -18.76
CA LYS A 184 -13.59 39.29 -17.69
C LYS A 184 -14.47 39.36 -16.44
N GLU A 185 -15.78 39.48 -16.63
CA GLU A 185 -16.76 39.49 -15.55
C GLU A 185 -16.81 38.13 -14.81
N ALA A 186 -16.90 37.03 -15.54
CA ALA A 186 -16.95 35.68 -14.97
C ALA A 186 -15.65 35.29 -14.24
N VAL A 187 -14.49 35.75 -14.71
CA VAL A 187 -13.20 35.57 -14.02
C VAL A 187 -13.10 36.44 -12.76
N GLY A 188 -13.71 37.63 -12.77
CA GLY A 188 -13.89 38.44 -11.56
C GLY A 188 -14.71 37.72 -10.50
N VAL A 189 -15.80 37.07 -10.91
CA VAL A 189 -16.63 36.22 -10.03
C VAL A 189 -15.87 34.99 -9.58
N LEU A 190 -15.12 34.33 -10.47
CA LEU A 190 -14.29 33.17 -10.14
C LEU A 190 -13.29 33.49 -9.02
N ARG A 191 -12.66 34.68 -9.06
CA ARG A 191 -11.78 35.17 -7.99
C ARG A 191 -12.51 35.39 -6.67
N GLN A 192 -13.74 35.92 -6.72
CA GLN A 192 -14.56 36.11 -5.53
C GLN A 192 -15.02 34.78 -4.93
N LEU A 193 -15.39 33.80 -5.75
CA LEU A 193 -15.76 32.46 -5.31
C LEU A 193 -14.59 31.78 -4.61
N VAL A 194 -13.38 31.82 -5.18
CA VAL A 194 -12.17 31.27 -4.54
C VAL A 194 -11.85 31.99 -3.22
N ALA A 195 -12.07 33.32 -3.14
CA ALA A 195 -11.93 34.06 -1.89
C ALA A 195 -12.98 33.67 -0.81
N LEU A 196 -14.10 33.06 -1.22
CA LEU A 196 -15.10 32.45 -0.34
C LEU A 196 -14.84 30.96 -0.08
N GLU A 197 -13.61 30.49 -0.29
CA GLU A 197 -13.22 29.08 -0.12
C GLU A 197 -13.94 28.11 -1.07
N ALA A 198 -14.27 28.58 -2.28
CA ALA A 198 -14.71 27.66 -3.33
C ALA A 198 -13.60 26.67 -3.66
N ASP A 199 -13.91 25.38 -3.58
CA ASP A 199 -12.99 24.31 -3.90
C ASP A 199 -12.83 24.20 -5.42
N VAL A 200 -11.63 24.55 -5.90
CA VAL A 200 -11.25 24.50 -7.32
C VAL A 200 -11.16 23.06 -7.85
N HIS A 201 -11.17 22.07 -6.96
CA HIS A 201 -11.07 20.64 -7.26
C HIS A 201 -12.42 19.91 -7.29
N VAL A 202 -13.54 20.61 -7.04
CA VAL A 202 -14.88 20.04 -7.24
C VAL A 202 -14.97 19.50 -8.67
N LEU A 203 -15.43 18.26 -8.81
CA LEU A 203 -15.54 17.59 -10.11
C LEU A 203 -16.92 17.77 -10.74
N THR A 204 -16.97 17.92 -12.06
CA THR A 204 -18.19 17.71 -12.85
C THR A 204 -18.67 16.27 -12.71
N ARG A 205 -19.89 16.00 -13.17
CA ARG A 205 -20.40 14.62 -13.28
C ARG A 205 -19.53 13.73 -14.19
N THR A 206 -18.84 14.34 -15.16
CA THR A 206 -17.88 13.67 -16.06
C THR A 206 -16.44 13.65 -15.52
N GLY A 207 -16.20 14.04 -14.26
CA GLY A 207 -14.89 13.95 -13.62
C GLY A 207 -13.91 15.07 -14.00
N ARG A 208 -14.40 16.23 -14.47
CA ARG A 208 -13.56 17.37 -14.89
C ARG A 208 -13.49 18.42 -13.80
N THR A 209 -12.35 19.08 -13.63
CA THR A 209 -12.21 20.24 -12.73
C THR A 209 -12.69 21.53 -13.41
N ALA A 210 -12.77 22.62 -12.64
CA ALA A 210 -13.01 23.95 -13.19
C ALA A 210 -11.94 24.37 -14.22
N LEU A 211 -10.66 23.99 -14.00
CA LEU A 211 -9.58 24.25 -14.95
C LEU A 211 -9.82 23.52 -16.28
N ASP A 212 -10.22 22.26 -16.24
CA ASP A 212 -10.48 21.47 -17.45
C ASP A 212 -11.64 22.05 -18.26
N VAL A 213 -12.68 22.54 -17.59
CA VAL A 213 -13.78 23.25 -18.23
C VAL A 213 -13.29 24.53 -18.91
N ALA A 214 -12.42 25.30 -18.26
CA ALA A 214 -11.84 26.51 -18.84
C ALA A 214 -10.94 26.21 -20.07
N VAL A 215 -10.12 25.16 -20.00
CA VAL A 215 -9.25 24.71 -21.11
C VAL A 215 -10.10 24.26 -22.30
N LEU A 216 -11.11 23.41 -22.08
CA LEU A 216 -12.00 22.91 -23.13
C LEU A 216 -12.78 24.03 -23.83
N ARG A 217 -13.08 25.11 -23.11
CA ARG A 217 -13.80 26.28 -23.65
C ARG A 217 -12.88 27.31 -24.30
N GLY A 218 -11.56 27.14 -24.22
CA GLY A 218 -10.59 28.13 -24.70
C GLY A 218 -10.61 29.43 -23.88
N SER A 219 -11.01 29.36 -22.61
CA SER A 219 -11.13 30.52 -21.73
C SER A 219 -9.79 30.90 -21.11
N HIS A 220 -8.91 31.53 -21.90
CA HIS A 220 -7.53 31.83 -21.53
C HIS A 220 -7.37 32.58 -20.21
N LEU A 221 -8.30 33.51 -19.89
CA LEU A 221 -8.26 34.27 -18.63
C LEU A 221 -8.59 33.42 -17.40
N ALA A 222 -9.50 32.45 -17.54
CA ALA A 222 -9.83 31.52 -16.47
C ALA A 222 -8.72 30.48 -16.28
N VAL A 223 -8.12 30.00 -17.38
CA VAL A 223 -6.95 29.09 -17.34
C VAL A 223 -5.78 29.74 -16.62
N ALA A 224 -5.41 30.97 -17.00
CA ALA A 224 -4.29 31.68 -16.38
C ALA A 224 -4.48 31.94 -14.87
N TYR A 225 -5.72 31.97 -14.40
CA TYR A 225 -6.03 32.13 -12.97
C TYR A 225 -6.09 30.80 -12.21
N LEU A 226 -6.67 29.76 -12.80
CA LEU A 226 -6.85 28.46 -12.14
C LEU A 226 -5.59 27.58 -12.20
N GLU A 227 -4.78 27.71 -13.24
CA GLU A 227 -3.56 26.89 -13.44
C GLU A 227 -2.56 27.00 -12.27
N PRO A 228 -2.23 28.19 -11.73
CA PRO A 228 -1.34 28.31 -10.58
C PRO A 228 -1.93 27.80 -9.27
N LEU A 229 -3.26 27.61 -9.21
CA LEU A 229 -3.99 27.15 -8.02
C LEU A 229 -4.12 25.62 -7.98
N THR A 230 -3.62 24.91 -9.00
CA THR A 230 -3.58 23.45 -9.03
C THR A 230 -2.29 22.92 -8.39
N SER A 231 -2.41 21.85 -7.60
CA SER A 231 -1.25 21.29 -6.91
C SER A 231 -0.28 20.61 -7.89
N PRO A 232 1.04 20.55 -7.59
CA PRO A 232 2.01 19.83 -8.40
C PRO A 232 1.64 18.35 -8.62
N ASP A 233 1.00 17.72 -7.63
CA ASP A 233 0.55 16.33 -7.69
C ASP A 233 -0.57 16.13 -8.72
N GLN A 234 -1.50 17.09 -8.83
CA GLN A 234 -2.56 17.06 -9.84
C GLN A 234 -2.01 17.31 -11.26
N LYS A 235 -1.02 18.19 -11.40
CA LYS A 235 -0.33 18.41 -12.68
C LYS A 235 0.36 17.12 -13.16
N ASN A 236 1.00 16.40 -12.25
CA ASN A 236 1.62 15.10 -12.55
C ASN A 236 0.59 14.01 -12.88
N ALA A 237 -0.55 13.98 -12.16
CA ALA A 237 -1.64 13.05 -12.43
C ALA A 237 -2.27 13.29 -13.82
N ARG A 238 -2.51 14.56 -14.17
CA ARG A 238 -3.00 14.97 -15.49
C ARG A 238 -2.03 14.60 -16.61
N GLN A 239 -0.74 14.88 -16.41
CA GLN A 239 0.28 14.53 -17.40
C GLN A 239 0.39 13.00 -17.60
N ARG A 240 0.21 12.22 -16.53
CA ARG A 240 0.09 10.75 -16.62
C ARG A 240 -1.15 10.31 -17.40
N GLU A 241 -2.31 10.91 -17.12
CA GLU A 241 -3.55 10.59 -17.81
C GLU A 241 -3.48 10.94 -19.31
N GLU A 242 -2.95 12.11 -19.65
CA GLU A 242 -2.67 12.53 -21.04
C GLU A 242 -1.71 11.55 -21.73
N SER A 243 -0.68 11.08 -21.02
CA SER A 243 0.25 10.06 -21.53
C SER A 243 -0.43 8.71 -21.78
N ALA A 244 -1.34 8.29 -20.89
CA ALA A 244 -2.13 7.07 -21.06
C ALA A 244 -3.08 7.18 -22.27
N HIS A 245 -3.74 8.34 -22.46
CA HIS A 245 -4.54 8.58 -23.67
C HIS A 245 -3.69 8.52 -24.94
N ALA A 246 -2.49 9.11 -24.93
CA ALA A 246 -1.59 9.11 -26.07
C ALA A 246 -1.09 7.70 -26.46
N ILE A 247 -0.77 6.86 -25.46
CA ILE A 247 -0.43 5.44 -25.65
C ILE A 247 -1.60 4.72 -26.36
N LEU A 248 -2.82 4.92 -25.86
CA LEU A 248 -4.00 4.26 -26.43
C LEU A 248 -4.35 4.79 -27.83
N ASP A 249 -4.13 6.07 -28.12
CA ASP A 249 -4.31 6.60 -29.47
C ASP A 249 -3.29 6.01 -30.46
N ALA A 250 -2.02 5.86 -30.05
CA ALA A 250 -1.00 5.18 -30.85
C ALA A 250 -1.38 3.72 -31.14
N THR A 251 -1.88 2.98 -30.14
CA THR A 251 -2.34 1.58 -30.33
C THR A 251 -3.56 1.48 -31.23
N LYS A 252 -4.54 2.39 -31.09
CA LYS A 252 -5.73 2.44 -31.94
C LYS A 252 -5.36 2.67 -33.41
N MET A 253 -4.34 3.49 -33.66
CA MET A 253 -3.82 3.78 -35.00
C MET A 253 -2.78 2.78 -35.51
N ALA A 254 -2.53 1.67 -34.79
CA ALA A 254 -1.50 0.66 -35.09
C ALA A 254 -0.08 1.24 -35.25
N ARG A 255 0.24 2.32 -34.53
CA ARG A 255 1.58 2.93 -34.49
C ARG A 255 2.43 2.27 -33.41
N TRP A 256 2.83 1.02 -33.65
CA TRP A 256 3.49 0.18 -32.64
C TRP A 256 4.83 0.72 -32.17
N GLU A 257 5.61 1.33 -33.06
CA GLU A 257 6.90 1.94 -32.69
C GLU A 257 6.70 3.13 -31.74
N GLU A 258 5.71 3.98 -32.00
CA GLU A 258 5.33 5.10 -31.13
C GLU A 258 4.79 4.59 -29.78
N LEU A 259 4.00 3.52 -29.79
CA LEU A 259 3.54 2.83 -28.57
C LEU A 259 4.73 2.39 -27.71
N PHE A 260 5.68 1.65 -28.28
CA PHE A 260 6.81 1.10 -27.52
C PHE A 260 7.77 2.18 -27.03
N GLN A 261 8.02 3.23 -27.81
CA GLN A 261 8.80 4.39 -27.35
C GLN A 261 8.15 5.06 -26.13
N LYS A 262 6.82 5.22 -26.14
CA LYS A 262 6.08 5.80 -25.00
C LYS A 262 6.06 4.86 -23.80
N LEU A 263 5.89 3.55 -24.01
CA LEU A 263 5.94 2.56 -22.93
C LEU A 263 7.35 2.40 -22.35
N GLN A 264 8.42 2.62 -23.11
CA GLN A 264 9.78 2.65 -22.55
C GLN A 264 9.98 3.80 -21.56
N LEU A 265 9.37 4.96 -21.83
CA LEU A 265 9.40 6.11 -20.93
C LEU A 265 8.49 5.91 -19.71
N CYS A 266 7.33 5.29 -19.90
CA CYS A 266 6.33 5.04 -18.85
C CYS A 266 5.83 3.59 -18.87
N PRO A 267 6.62 2.60 -18.41
CA PRO A 267 6.26 1.18 -18.50
C PRO A 267 5.03 0.81 -17.67
N ASP A 268 4.76 1.55 -16.60
CA ASP A 268 3.64 1.30 -15.69
C ASP A 268 2.26 1.60 -16.29
N LEU A 269 2.21 2.26 -17.46
CA LEU A 269 0.96 2.59 -18.16
C LEU A 269 0.49 1.50 -19.14
N VAL A 270 1.21 0.37 -19.27
CA VAL A 270 0.86 -0.73 -20.19
C VAL A 270 -0.57 -1.25 -20.01
N ASN A 271 -1.05 -1.30 -18.76
CA ASN A 271 -2.38 -1.78 -18.37
C ASN A 271 -3.38 -0.64 -18.15
N ALA A 272 -3.02 0.61 -18.46
CA ALA A 272 -3.88 1.76 -18.24
C ALA A 272 -5.08 1.76 -19.20
N ARG A 273 -6.27 2.02 -18.65
CA ARG A 273 -7.51 2.26 -19.40
C ARG A 273 -8.26 3.47 -18.80
N PRO A 274 -7.78 4.71 -19.01
CA PRO A 274 -8.49 5.90 -18.55
C PRO A 274 -9.87 6.01 -19.22
N GLU A 275 -10.87 6.45 -18.48
CA GLU A 275 -12.19 6.73 -19.06
C GLU A 275 -12.08 7.88 -20.09
N PRO A 276 -12.80 7.83 -21.23
CA PRO A 276 -13.89 6.92 -21.56
C PRO A 276 -13.47 5.71 -22.43
N ARG A 277 -12.20 5.27 -22.38
CA ARG A 277 -11.66 4.29 -23.33
C ARG A 277 -12.28 2.89 -23.13
N GLU A 278 -12.72 2.31 -24.24
CA GLU A 278 -13.24 0.93 -24.30
C GLU A 278 -12.12 -0.10 -24.09
N TYR A 279 -10.99 0.10 -24.79
CA TYR A 279 -9.90 -0.86 -24.88
C TYR A 279 -8.60 -0.30 -24.28
N ALA A 280 -7.87 -1.15 -23.56
CA ALA A 280 -6.47 -0.93 -23.20
C ALA A 280 -5.53 -1.32 -24.38
N ALA A 281 -4.22 -1.11 -24.23
CA ALA A 281 -3.23 -1.37 -25.29
C ALA A 281 -3.27 -2.82 -25.80
N LEU A 282 -3.38 -3.79 -24.88
CA LEU A 282 -3.44 -5.22 -25.22
C LEU A 282 -4.71 -5.61 -25.99
N HIS A 283 -5.86 -5.02 -25.63
CA HIS A 283 -7.12 -5.21 -26.36
C HIS A 283 -7.04 -4.66 -27.80
N GLN A 284 -6.41 -3.49 -27.98
CA GLN A 284 -6.21 -2.92 -29.31
C GLN A 284 -5.25 -3.77 -30.15
N ALA A 285 -4.14 -4.25 -29.56
CA ALA A 285 -3.25 -5.18 -30.24
C ALA A 285 -3.95 -6.49 -30.64
N ALA A 286 -4.83 -7.01 -29.77
CA ALA A 286 -5.66 -8.18 -30.05
C ALA A 286 -6.68 -7.95 -31.18
N PHE A 287 -7.27 -6.75 -31.23
CA PHE A 287 -8.17 -6.32 -32.31
C PHE A 287 -7.45 -6.24 -33.67
N HIS A 288 -6.22 -5.71 -33.69
CA HIS A 288 -5.40 -5.64 -34.90
C HIS A 288 -4.86 -7.02 -35.32
N GLY A 289 -4.61 -7.91 -34.35
CA GLY A 289 -4.20 -9.29 -34.56
C GLY A 289 -2.71 -9.49 -34.76
N ASP A 290 -1.88 -8.51 -34.36
CA ASP A 290 -0.42 -8.57 -34.50
C ASP A 290 0.19 -9.36 -33.33
N VAL A 291 0.59 -10.60 -33.61
CA VAL A 291 1.13 -11.52 -32.60
C VAL A 291 2.47 -11.05 -32.05
N ALA A 292 3.32 -10.42 -32.86
CA ALA A 292 4.63 -9.95 -32.42
C ALA A 292 4.48 -8.79 -31.42
N VAL A 293 3.50 -7.91 -31.65
CA VAL A 293 3.15 -6.83 -30.72
C VAL A 293 2.55 -7.39 -29.44
N LEU A 294 1.66 -8.38 -29.53
CA LEU A 294 1.07 -9.04 -28.36
C LEU A 294 2.13 -9.73 -27.50
N GLN A 295 3.04 -10.48 -28.12
CA GLN A 295 4.20 -11.10 -27.46
C GLN A 295 5.02 -10.04 -26.74
N ARG A 296 5.40 -8.98 -27.45
CA ARG A 296 6.21 -7.93 -26.86
C ARG A 296 5.53 -7.21 -25.69
N LEU A 297 4.23 -6.93 -25.78
CA LEU A 297 3.46 -6.33 -24.69
C LEU A 297 3.40 -7.24 -23.45
N VAL A 298 3.20 -8.54 -23.65
CA VAL A 298 3.10 -9.52 -22.55
C VAL A 298 4.49 -9.82 -21.97
N ASP A 299 5.49 -10.09 -22.80
CA ASP A 299 6.80 -10.57 -22.38
C ASP A 299 7.71 -9.45 -21.85
N GLU A 300 7.83 -8.33 -22.59
CA GLU A 300 8.72 -7.22 -22.23
C GLU A 300 8.04 -6.24 -21.26
N PHE A 301 6.76 -5.93 -21.49
CA PHE A 301 6.05 -4.89 -20.74
C PHE A 301 5.07 -5.44 -19.69
N LYS A 302 4.92 -6.77 -19.56
CA LYS A 302 4.06 -7.41 -18.54
C LYS A 302 2.60 -6.96 -18.61
N ALA A 303 2.06 -6.87 -19.83
CA ALA A 303 0.65 -6.58 -20.05
C ALA A 303 -0.25 -7.68 -19.45
N ASP A 304 -1.30 -7.27 -18.76
CA ASP A 304 -2.27 -8.16 -18.12
C ASP A 304 -3.24 -8.75 -19.17
N VAL A 305 -3.08 -10.05 -19.45
CA VAL A 305 -3.88 -10.82 -20.40
C VAL A 305 -5.34 -11.01 -19.95
N CYS A 306 -5.60 -10.88 -18.65
CA CYS A 306 -6.94 -11.03 -18.05
C CYS A 306 -7.67 -9.69 -17.92
N LEU A 307 -6.99 -8.56 -18.17
CA LEU A 307 -7.60 -7.24 -18.11
C LEU A 307 -8.85 -7.20 -18.99
N ARG A 308 -9.93 -6.64 -18.45
CA ARG A 308 -11.21 -6.51 -19.14
C ARG A 308 -11.38 -5.13 -19.75
N SER A 309 -11.97 -5.08 -20.95
CA SER A 309 -12.47 -3.88 -21.59
C SER A 309 -13.59 -3.24 -20.76
N LYS A 310 -14.03 -2.05 -21.15
CA LYS A 310 -15.20 -1.41 -20.54
C LYS A 310 -16.48 -2.24 -20.71
N SER A 311 -16.62 -2.96 -21.82
CA SER A 311 -17.69 -3.93 -22.07
C SER A 311 -17.50 -5.28 -21.35
N GLY A 312 -16.42 -5.46 -20.60
CA GLY A 312 -16.14 -6.67 -19.83
C GLY A 312 -15.44 -7.80 -20.61
N GLN A 313 -15.00 -7.52 -21.85
CA GLN A 313 -14.34 -8.49 -22.73
C GLN A 313 -12.83 -8.57 -22.45
N THR A 314 -12.23 -9.76 -22.51
CA THR A 314 -10.76 -9.91 -22.45
C THR A 314 -10.12 -9.70 -23.82
N ALA A 315 -8.80 -9.51 -23.87
CA ALA A 315 -8.05 -9.42 -25.13
C ALA A 315 -8.28 -10.67 -26.03
N LEU A 316 -8.34 -11.87 -25.44
CA LEU A 316 -8.68 -13.09 -26.18
C LEU A 316 -10.06 -13.00 -26.83
N GLN A 317 -11.08 -12.57 -26.08
CA GLN A 317 -12.44 -12.43 -26.60
C GLN A 317 -12.52 -11.39 -27.71
N VAL A 318 -11.75 -10.31 -27.61
CA VAL A 318 -11.64 -9.29 -28.68
C VAL A 318 -10.98 -9.89 -29.93
N ALA A 319 -9.90 -10.67 -29.79
CA ALA A 319 -9.26 -11.35 -30.92
C ALA A 319 -10.19 -12.37 -31.60
N ILE A 320 -10.95 -13.14 -30.83
CA ILE A 320 -11.95 -14.10 -31.35
C ILE A 320 -13.07 -13.34 -32.09
N ALA A 321 -13.64 -12.31 -31.47
CA ALA A 321 -14.71 -11.52 -32.06
C ALA A 321 -14.27 -10.78 -33.33
N SER A 322 -12.96 -10.51 -33.46
CA SER A 322 -12.35 -9.84 -34.62
C SER A 322 -11.72 -10.82 -35.62
N GLU A 323 -11.98 -12.13 -35.47
CA GLU A 323 -11.51 -13.22 -36.33
C GLU A 323 -9.97 -13.28 -36.48
N LYS A 324 -9.23 -12.90 -35.43
CA LYS A 324 -7.76 -12.90 -35.41
C LYS A 324 -7.21 -14.22 -34.89
N HIS A 325 -7.27 -15.26 -35.71
CA HIS A 325 -6.95 -16.65 -35.31
C HIS A 325 -5.55 -16.86 -34.69
N GLN A 326 -4.50 -16.24 -35.23
CA GLN A 326 -3.15 -16.39 -34.68
C GLN A 326 -3.01 -15.66 -33.34
N ALA A 327 -3.59 -14.47 -33.22
CA ALA A 327 -3.64 -13.71 -31.98
C ALA A 327 -4.50 -14.40 -30.91
N SER A 328 -5.63 -15.00 -31.28
CA SER A 328 -6.45 -15.77 -30.35
C SER A 328 -5.73 -17.02 -29.88
N THR A 329 -5.01 -17.73 -30.75
CA THR A 329 -4.21 -18.92 -30.36
C THR A 329 -3.10 -18.52 -29.38
N TYR A 330 -2.38 -17.43 -29.67
CA TYR A 330 -1.38 -16.91 -28.75
C TYR A 330 -2.00 -16.50 -27.41
N LEU A 331 -3.04 -15.67 -27.43
CA LEU A 331 -3.72 -15.19 -26.23
C LEU A 331 -4.33 -16.33 -25.41
N ASP A 332 -4.86 -17.37 -26.04
CA ASP A 332 -5.37 -18.57 -25.39
C ASP A 332 -4.23 -19.37 -24.72
N SER A 333 -3.07 -19.47 -25.37
CA SER A 333 -1.88 -20.12 -24.80
C SER A 333 -1.27 -19.39 -23.60
N VAL A 334 -1.46 -18.08 -23.50
CA VAL A 334 -1.01 -17.26 -22.36
C VAL A 334 -2.12 -16.92 -21.37
N MET A 335 -3.37 -17.28 -21.67
CA MET A 335 -4.50 -17.11 -20.76
C MET A 335 -4.37 -18.11 -19.61
N PRO A 336 -4.51 -17.68 -18.34
CA PRO A 336 -4.47 -18.60 -17.23
C PRO A 336 -5.66 -19.56 -17.33
N THR A 337 -5.36 -20.85 -17.51
CA THR A 337 -6.37 -21.92 -17.73
C THR A 337 -7.07 -22.34 -16.43
N VAL A 338 -6.88 -21.59 -15.35
CA VAL A 338 -7.47 -21.82 -14.03
C VAL A 338 -8.40 -20.68 -13.69
N HIS A 339 -9.71 -20.89 -13.92
CA HIS A 339 -10.76 -20.04 -13.40
C HIS A 339 -10.99 -20.33 -11.91
N LEU A 340 -10.09 -19.83 -11.07
CA LEU A 340 -10.46 -19.53 -9.69
C LEU A 340 -11.39 -18.32 -9.74
N HIS A 341 -12.53 -18.37 -9.07
CA HIS A 341 -13.54 -17.32 -9.14
C HIS A 341 -12.93 -15.95 -8.86
N ASP A 342 -12.75 -15.19 -9.93
CA ASP A 342 -12.08 -13.88 -9.99
C ASP A 342 -13.03 -12.76 -9.55
N GLU A 343 -13.74 -13.00 -8.45
CA GLU A 343 -14.30 -11.92 -7.67
C GLU A 343 -13.27 -11.58 -6.61
N PHE A 344 -12.33 -10.71 -6.98
CA PHE A 344 -11.40 -10.11 -6.04
C PHE A 344 -12.19 -9.67 -4.80
N VAL A 345 -11.85 -10.24 -3.65
CA VAL A 345 -12.15 -9.57 -2.39
C VAL A 345 -11.43 -8.24 -2.47
N THR A 346 -12.19 -7.18 -2.70
CA THR A 346 -11.66 -5.82 -2.74
C THR A 346 -11.37 -5.42 -1.31
N PHE A 347 -10.09 -5.25 -1.01
CA PHE A 347 -9.69 -4.51 0.17
C PHE A 347 -10.14 -3.05 0.01
N PRO A 348 -10.50 -2.37 1.10
CA PRO A 348 -10.75 -0.94 1.05
C PRO A 348 -9.51 -0.22 0.53
N GLU A 349 -9.72 0.99 0.01
CA GLU A 349 -8.60 1.84 -0.37
C GLU A 349 -7.65 2.00 0.82
N GLN A 350 -6.35 2.00 0.51
CA GLN A 350 -5.34 2.21 1.52
C GLN A 350 -5.42 3.64 2.05
N VAL A 351 -5.58 3.79 3.35
CA VAL A 351 -5.60 5.10 4.02
C VAL A 351 -4.63 5.08 5.21
N CYS A 352 -3.95 6.21 5.41
CA CYS A 352 -3.32 6.53 6.68
C CYS A 352 -4.25 7.48 7.44
N VAL A 353 -4.62 7.12 8.67
CA VAL A 353 -5.60 7.86 9.48
C VAL A 353 -4.87 8.57 10.62
N SER A 354 -5.15 9.86 10.82
CA SER A 354 -4.63 10.60 11.96
C SER A 354 -5.16 10.02 13.26
N VAL A 355 -4.26 9.76 14.22
CA VAL A 355 -4.63 9.32 15.56
C VAL A 355 -5.09 10.54 16.35
N THR A 356 -6.34 10.53 16.80
CA THR A 356 -6.93 11.64 17.57
C THR A 356 -7.23 11.29 19.02
N ASP A 357 -7.15 10.01 19.38
CA ASP A 357 -7.40 9.55 20.75
C ASP A 357 -6.34 10.10 21.73
N PRO A 358 -6.72 10.96 22.69
CA PRO A 358 -5.77 11.60 23.60
C PRO A 358 -4.98 10.62 24.46
N GLU A 359 -5.59 9.47 24.80
CA GLU A 359 -4.91 8.45 25.57
C GLU A 359 -3.79 7.81 24.74
N MET A 360 -4.09 7.36 23.52
CA MET A 360 -3.09 6.83 22.59
C MET A 360 -1.97 7.84 22.29
N LEU A 361 -2.29 9.13 22.11
CA LEU A 361 -1.28 10.19 21.91
C LEU A 361 -0.34 10.34 23.11
N SER A 362 -0.88 10.32 24.34
CA SER A 362 -0.09 10.37 25.57
C SER A 362 0.83 9.14 25.71
N ARG A 363 0.36 7.99 25.23
CA ARG A 363 1.13 6.74 25.25
C ARG A 363 2.28 6.74 24.25
N PHE A 364 2.15 7.40 23.09
CA PHE A 364 3.29 7.62 22.19
C PHE A 364 4.38 8.48 22.85
N GLN A 365 4.00 9.58 23.51
CA GLN A 365 4.95 10.40 24.25
C GLN A 365 5.71 9.58 25.31
N ALA A 366 4.98 8.82 26.14
CA ALA A 366 5.58 7.96 27.16
C ALA A 366 6.53 6.90 26.56
N LEU A 367 6.18 6.32 25.41
CA LEU A 367 7.04 5.38 24.70
C LEU A 367 8.37 6.04 24.30
N LEU A 368 8.33 7.26 23.74
CA LEU A 368 9.55 7.97 23.34
C LEU A 368 10.45 8.27 24.54
N GLU A 369 9.87 8.62 25.68
CA GLU A 369 10.60 8.86 26.93
C GLU A 369 11.22 7.58 27.49
N ASP A 370 10.47 6.48 27.53
CA ASP A 370 10.90 5.21 28.14
C ASP A 370 12.04 4.54 27.35
N VAL A 371 12.04 4.69 26.02
CA VAL A 371 13.05 4.09 25.12
C VAL A 371 14.15 5.07 24.67
N HIS A 372 14.14 6.27 25.24
CA HIS A 372 15.24 7.23 25.07
C HIS A 372 16.44 6.81 25.92
N LYS A 373 17.60 6.66 25.28
CA LYS A 373 18.85 6.38 25.97
C LYS A 373 19.55 7.70 26.33
N SER A 374 19.68 7.97 27.63
CA SER A 374 20.25 9.23 28.16
C SER A 374 21.78 9.25 28.29
N HIS A 375 22.46 8.10 28.24
CA HIS A 375 23.91 8.00 28.45
C HIS A 375 24.54 7.03 27.43
N ASN A 376 25.81 7.22 27.07
CA ASN A 376 26.53 6.38 26.07
C ASN A 376 25.70 6.15 24.79
N ASN A 377 25.11 7.23 24.29
CA ASN A 377 24.02 7.23 23.31
C ASN A 377 24.43 7.85 21.96
N TRP A 378 25.69 8.24 21.83
CA TRP A 378 26.24 8.76 20.59
C TRP A 378 26.95 7.65 19.82
N THR A 379 26.64 7.50 18.52
CA THR A 379 27.39 6.64 17.61
C THR A 379 27.83 7.40 16.37
N ARG A 380 28.74 6.79 15.58
CA ARG A 380 29.24 7.37 14.32
C ARG A 380 28.12 7.73 13.35
N ASP A 381 27.01 7.00 13.36
CA ASP A 381 25.92 7.19 12.40
C ASP A 381 25.20 8.53 12.63
N ARG A 382 25.27 9.08 13.85
CA ARG A 382 24.73 10.42 14.21
C ARG A 382 25.34 11.55 13.38
N ARG A 383 26.54 11.38 12.82
CA ARG A 383 27.21 12.42 12.00
C ARG A 383 26.39 12.88 10.80
N ARG A 384 25.39 12.10 10.40
CA ARG A 384 24.49 12.38 9.27
C ARG A 384 23.06 12.65 9.72
N ALA A 385 22.83 12.82 11.01
CA ALA A 385 21.50 13.05 11.59
C ALA A 385 21.10 14.54 11.53
N THR A 386 21.44 15.23 10.44
CA THR A 386 21.15 16.65 10.20
C THR A 386 20.52 16.81 8.82
N ASP A 387 19.89 17.96 8.56
CA ASP A 387 19.24 18.22 7.26
C ASP A 387 20.27 18.45 6.16
N GLY A 388 20.79 17.36 5.57
CA GLY A 388 21.73 17.41 4.46
C GLY A 388 22.51 16.12 4.25
N GLU A 389 23.30 16.07 3.16
CA GLU A 389 24.25 14.99 2.89
C GLU A 389 25.64 15.25 3.50
N VAL A 390 25.81 16.37 4.22
CA VAL A 390 27.10 16.78 4.78
C VAL A 390 27.27 16.19 6.18
N GLU A 391 28.32 15.40 6.39
CA GLU A 391 28.67 14.89 7.70
C GLU A 391 29.09 16.02 8.65
N ASP A 392 28.43 16.11 9.81
CA ASP A 392 28.82 16.96 10.92
C ASP A 392 29.28 16.10 12.11
N LYS A 393 30.58 16.17 12.42
CA LYS A 393 31.17 15.41 13.53
C LYS A 393 30.67 15.87 14.91
N SER A 394 30.06 17.04 14.97
CA SER A 394 29.56 17.67 16.20
C SER A 394 28.07 17.50 16.43
N THR A 395 27.34 16.76 15.58
CA THR A 395 25.90 16.53 15.75
C THR A 395 25.61 15.93 17.14
N PRO A 396 24.89 16.66 18.02
CA PRO A 396 24.60 16.21 19.38
C PRO A 396 23.54 15.11 19.38
N VAL A 397 23.47 14.37 20.49
CA VAL A 397 22.30 13.53 20.76
C VAL A 397 21.22 14.41 21.41
N PRO A 398 19.96 14.35 20.96
CA PRO A 398 18.85 15.01 21.64
C PRO A 398 18.77 14.63 23.12
N GLN A 399 18.42 15.57 23.99
CA GLN A 399 18.19 15.30 25.42
C GLN A 399 16.83 14.63 25.68
N GLY A 400 15.95 14.66 24.68
CA GLY A 400 14.62 14.06 24.72
C GLY A 400 13.89 14.28 23.39
N TYR A 401 12.66 13.79 23.35
CA TYR A 401 11.80 13.87 22.17
C TYR A 401 10.39 14.31 22.58
N GLU A 402 9.84 15.27 21.85
CA GLU A 402 8.45 15.70 21.97
C GLU A 402 7.65 15.05 20.83
N PHE A 403 6.73 14.17 21.18
CA PHE A 403 5.76 13.61 20.25
C PHE A 403 4.78 14.69 19.78
N VAL A 404 4.50 14.72 18.48
CA VAL A 404 3.65 15.73 17.85
C VAL A 404 2.39 15.11 17.25
N ALA A 405 2.52 14.05 16.46
CA ALA A 405 1.40 13.41 15.80
C ALA A 405 1.70 11.96 15.41
N ALA A 406 0.65 11.16 15.22
CA ALA A 406 0.75 9.81 14.68
C ALA A 406 -0.31 9.58 13.60
N PHE A 407 0.08 8.84 12.56
CA PHE A 407 -0.81 8.35 11.52
C PHE A 407 -0.78 6.83 11.53
N ARG A 408 -1.94 6.21 11.70
CA ARG A 408 -2.12 4.76 11.63
C ARG A 408 -2.24 4.32 10.18
N ASN A 409 -1.51 3.27 9.81
CA ASN A 409 -1.68 2.58 8.54
C ASN A 409 -2.89 1.63 8.64
N GLU A 410 -3.89 1.77 7.76
CA GLU A 410 -5.05 0.86 7.68
C GLU A 410 -5.02 0.05 6.37
N ASN A 411 -3.83 -0.32 5.90
CA ASN A 411 -3.65 -1.16 4.72
C ASN A 411 -4.02 -2.63 5.01
N ALA A 412 -5.28 -2.98 4.74
CA ALA A 412 -5.84 -4.31 4.97
C ALA A 412 -5.11 -5.44 4.21
N ALA A 413 -4.65 -5.16 2.98
CA ALA A 413 -3.94 -6.15 2.17
C ALA A 413 -2.58 -6.51 2.78
N LEU A 414 -1.79 -5.49 3.19
CA LEU A 414 -0.52 -5.72 3.87
C LEU A 414 -0.71 -6.35 5.25
N TRP A 415 -1.74 -5.95 5.99
CA TRP A 415 -2.06 -6.57 7.27
C TRP A 415 -2.36 -8.06 7.11
N ARG A 416 -3.16 -8.44 6.11
CA ARG A 416 -3.47 -9.85 5.84
C ARG A 416 -2.20 -10.65 5.52
N THR A 417 -1.33 -10.12 4.67
CA THR A 417 -0.02 -10.75 4.37
C THR A 417 0.80 -10.93 5.64
N TYR A 418 0.91 -9.89 6.46
CA TYR A 418 1.64 -9.94 7.72
C TYR A 418 1.05 -10.98 8.69
N GLN A 419 -0.28 -11.01 8.84
CA GLN A 419 -0.99 -11.93 9.71
C GLN A 419 -0.80 -13.40 9.29
N ILE A 420 -0.86 -13.70 7.99
CA ILE A 420 -0.58 -15.05 7.47
C ILE A 420 0.83 -15.49 7.87
N ASN A 421 1.84 -14.64 7.65
CA ASN A 421 3.22 -14.97 8.01
C ASN A 421 3.40 -15.10 9.52
N ARG A 422 2.73 -14.26 10.33
CA ARG A 422 2.78 -14.34 11.79
C ARG A 422 2.30 -15.70 12.30
N GLU A 423 1.15 -16.18 11.81
CA GLU A 423 0.62 -17.48 12.24
C GLU A 423 1.49 -18.65 11.75
N ILE A 424 2.08 -18.56 10.56
CA ILE A 424 3.01 -19.58 10.07
C ILE A 424 4.28 -19.64 10.93
N VAL A 425 4.85 -18.49 11.26
CA VAL A 425 6.04 -18.43 12.13
C VAL A 425 5.71 -18.88 13.55
N LYS A 426 4.53 -18.51 14.07
CA LYS A 426 4.03 -18.96 15.38
C LYS A 426 4.02 -20.48 15.46
N GLU A 427 3.36 -21.16 14.53
CA GLU A 427 3.28 -22.62 14.52
C GLU A 427 4.67 -23.26 14.41
N ARG A 428 5.57 -22.71 13.58
CA ARG A 428 6.96 -23.18 13.47
C ARG A 428 7.73 -23.02 14.79
N CYS A 429 7.46 -21.97 15.55
CA CYS A 429 8.09 -21.71 16.84
C CYS A 429 7.52 -22.64 17.92
N GLU A 430 6.22 -22.88 17.94
CA GLU A 430 5.55 -23.78 18.90
C GLU A 430 6.05 -25.23 18.79
N HIS A 431 6.37 -25.70 17.58
CA HIS A 431 6.90 -27.04 17.33
C HIS A 431 8.43 -27.14 17.55
N ASN A 432 9.09 -26.07 18.00
CA ASN A 432 10.54 -26.04 18.13
C ASN A 432 10.99 -25.82 19.59
N ALA A 433 11.60 -26.84 20.20
CA ALA A 433 12.08 -26.78 21.58
C ALA A 433 13.18 -25.73 21.85
N SER A 434 13.88 -25.26 20.80
CA SER A 434 14.90 -24.21 20.90
C SER A 434 14.32 -22.79 20.85
N PHE A 435 13.02 -22.63 20.57
CA PHE A 435 12.39 -21.33 20.59
C PHE A 435 12.51 -20.68 21.98
N ARG A 436 12.89 -19.40 21.98
CA ARG A 436 13.02 -18.56 23.17
C ARG A 436 12.32 -17.25 22.89
N GLN A 437 11.51 -16.82 23.86
CA GLN A 437 10.90 -15.50 23.79
C GLN A 437 11.95 -14.42 24.00
N TRP A 438 11.81 -13.31 23.29
CA TRP A 438 12.64 -12.13 23.45
C TRP A 438 11.78 -10.91 23.72
N VAL A 439 12.22 -10.10 24.67
CA VAL A 439 11.51 -8.89 25.10
C VAL A 439 12.33 -7.67 24.70
N PRO A 440 11.92 -6.89 23.67
CA PRO A 440 12.62 -5.68 23.29
C PRO A 440 12.46 -4.59 24.38
N TRP A 441 13.31 -3.56 24.34
CA TRP A 441 13.21 -2.45 25.28
C TRP A 441 11.89 -1.68 25.15
N THR A 442 11.34 -1.59 23.94
CA THR A 442 9.99 -1.08 23.69
C THR A 442 8.95 -1.75 24.58
N ALA A 443 9.06 -3.05 24.85
CA ALA A 443 8.17 -3.79 25.75
C ALA A 443 8.52 -3.68 27.25
N SER A 444 9.73 -3.21 27.59
CA SER A 444 10.30 -3.25 28.96
C SER A 444 10.32 -1.89 29.69
N GLY A 445 9.77 -0.82 29.11
CA GLY A 445 9.73 0.54 29.71
C GLY A 445 9.08 0.58 31.10
N THR A 446 9.79 1.12 32.09
CA THR A 446 9.66 0.83 33.54
C THR A 446 8.68 1.69 34.36
N LYS A 447 7.68 2.38 33.77
CA LYS A 447 6.69 3.14 34.57
C LYS A 447 5.25 2.86 34.15
N THR A 448 4.58 1.95 34.86
CA THR A 448 3.12 1.90 35.09
C THR A 448 2.23 1.81 33.85
N VAL A 449 2.28 0.70 33.11
CA VAL A 449 1.17 -0.04 32.45
C VAL A 449 1.84 -0.93 31.38
N THR A 450 1.62 -2.23 31.41
CA THR A 450 2.10 -3.19 30.40
C THR A 450 1.60 -2.80 29.01
N LEU A 451 2.47 -2.82 27.98
CA LEU A 451 2.06 -2.56 26.60
C LEU A 451 0.95 -3.49 26.08
N GLN A 452 0.80 -4.66 26.70
CA GLN A 452 -0.36 -5.55 26.54
C GLN A 452 -1.72 -4.89 26.83
N GLY A 453 -1.74 -3.74 27.54
CA GLY A 453 -2.92 -2.92 27.80
C GLY A 453 -2.76 -1.44 27.43
N ARG A 454 -1.66 -1.05 26.76
CA ARG A 454 -1.36 0.36 26.40
C ARG A 454 -1.60 0.71 24.94
N LEU A 455 -2.09 -0.15 24.08
CA LEU A 455 -2.49 0.34 22.75
C LEU A 455 -3.76 -0.33 22.21
N ASP A 456 -4.46 -1.16 22.98
CA ASP A 456 -5.49 -2.11 22.50
C ASP A 456 -4.91 -3.28 21.68
N PHE A 457 -3.60 -3.54 21.80
CA PHE A 457 -2.88 -4.48 20.92
C PHE A 457 -2.41 -5.72 21.67
N GLU A 458 -2.97 -6.87 21.30
CA GLU A 458 -2.36 -8.16 21.60
C GLU A 458 -1.20 -8.40 20.63
N LEU A 459 0.00 -8.60 21.17
CA LEU A 459 1.16 -9.12 20.43
C LEU A 459 1.21 -10.63 20.59
N GLU A 460 1.49 -11.32 19.50
CA GLU A 460 1.60 -12.78 19.48
C GLU A 460 2.97 -13.23 20.00
N ALA A 461 3.02 -13.58 21.28
CA ALA A 461 4.23 -14.04 21.95
C ALA A 461 4.76 -15.37 21.38
N GLY A 462 3.89 -16.21 20.80
CA GLY A 462 4.30 -17.44 20.11
C GLY A 462 5.07 -17.18 18.82
N ALA A 463 4.93 -15.99 18.23
CA ALA A 463 5.68 -15.55 17.05
C ALA A 463 6.85 -14.61 17.38
N ASN A 464 7.12 -14.32 18.66
CA ASN A 464 8.00 -13.21 19.05
C ASN A 464 7.60 -11.91 18.31
N GLU A 465 6.31 -11.58 18.32
CA GLU A 465 5.84 -10.33 17.72
C GLU A 465 6.29 -9.13 18.57
N TRP A 466 6.97 -8.17 17.92
CA TRP A 466 7.58 -7.02 18.58
C TRP A 466 7.10 -5.71 18.00
N PHE A 467 7.02 -4.69 18.84
CA PHE A 467 7.00 -3.30 18.38
C PHE A 467 8.41 -2.75 18.30
N LEU A 468 8.84 -2.32 17.12
CA LEU A 468 10.18 -1.76 16.91
C LEU A 468 10.09 -0.52 16.01
N PHE A 469 11.07 0.36 16.15
CA PHE A 469 11.16 1.58 15.38
C PHE A 469 11.96 1.40 14.09
N HIS A 470 11.54 2.11 13.04
CA HIS A 470 12.29 2.27 11.78
C HIS A 470 12.26 3.75 11.36
N ALA A 471 13.40 4.36 11.05
CA ALA A 471 13.43 5.75 10.58
C ALA A 471 13.67 5.82 9.08
N SER A 472 12.96 6.75 8.46
CA SER A 472 13.20 7.18 7.09
C SER A 472 12.64 8.58 6.91
N ILE A 473 12.67 9.10 5.69
CA ILE A 473 12.01 10.36 5.35
C ILE A 473 10.49 10.15 5.23
N PRO A 474 9.66 11.19 5.42
CA PRO A 474 8.20 11.06 5.42
C PRO A 474 7.64 10.36 4.17
N GLU A 475 8.17 10.69 2.99
CA GLU A 475 7.72 10.13 1.70
C GLU A 475 8.02 8.64 1.60
N ALA A 476 9.17 8.21 2.14
CA ALA A 476 9.57 6.81 2.14
C ALA A 476 8.71 5.99 3.10
N LEU A 477 8.38 6.52 4.29
CA LEU A 477 7.48 5.86 5.24
C LEU A 477 6.06 5.73 4.67
N ARG A 478 5.54 6.78 4.01
CA ARG A 478 4.26 6.70 3.27
C ARG A 478 4.32 5.65 2.14
N GLY A 479 5.45 5.55 1.44
CA GLY A 479 5.69 4.52 0.43
C GLY A 479 5.69 3.09 1.00
N ILE A 480 6.29 2.89 2.17
CA ILE A 480 6.28 1.62 2.91
C ILE A 480 4.86 1.28 3.39
N ALA A 481 4.12 2.24 3.96
CA ALA A 481 2.73 2.04 4.36
C ALA A 481 1.84 1.56 3.19
N ARG A 482 2.15 2.01 1.97
CA ARG A 482 1.45 1.61 0.73
C ARG A 482 1.88 0.26 0.19
N THR A 483 3.18 0.00 0.14
CA THR A 483 3.74 -1.11 -0.66
C THR A 483 4.43 -2.20 0.16
N GLY A 484 4.49 -2.05 1.49
CA GLY A 484 5.25 -2.91 2.38
C GLY A 484 6.75 -2.66 2.30
N PHE A 485 7.51 -3.40 3.11
CA PHE A 485 8.97 -3.41 3.05
C PHE A 485 9.43 -4.23 1.84
N LYS A 486 10.33 -3.66 1.01
CA LYS A 486 10.83 -4.32 -0.21
C LYS A 486 12.29 -4.72 -0.06
N MET A 487 12.61 -6.01 -0.07
CA MET A 487 13.98 -6.52 0.16
C MET A 487 15.01 -5.99 -0.86
N ALA A 488 14.62 -5.75 -2.11
CA ALA A 488 15.53 -5.25 -3.16
C ALA A 488 16.06 -3.81 -2.93
N LYS A 489 15.45 -3.02 -2.02
CA LYS A 489 15.85 -1.61 -1.77
C LYS A 489 16.48 -1.37 -0.40
N VAL A 490 16.62 -2.38 0.44
CA VAL A 490 17.06 -2.18 1.84
C VAL A 490 18.59 -2.03 2.00
N ALA A 491 19.35 -2.12 0.90
CA ALA A 491 20.80 -1.95 0.91
C ALA A 491 21.32 -0.48 1.00
N LYS A 492 20.47 0.53 1.28
CA LYS A 492 20.89 1.95 1.32
C LYS A 492 20.77 2.62 2.68
N GLY A 493 21.12 1.90 3.76
CA GLY A 493 21.67 2.57 4.95
C GLY A 493 23.01 3.20 4.56
N ALA A 494 23.16 4.51 4.72
CA ALA A 494 24.29 5.20 4.12
C ALA A 494 25.65 4.68 4.60
N ASP A 495 26.55 4.54 3.62
CA ASP A 495 28.01 4.33 3.73
C ASP A 495 28.55 2.92 3.74
N SER A 496 27.84 1.96 3.16
CA SER A 496 28.54 0.76 2.73
C SER A 496 28.07 0.29 1.37
N THR A 497 29.03 0.12 0.49
CA THR A 497 29.00 -0.71 -0.72
C THR A 497 28.74 -2.20 -0.40
N GLY A 498 27.98 -2.54 0.66
CA GLY A 498 27.68 -3.91 1.05
C GLY A 498 27.01 -4.06 2.42
N GLY A 499 25.70 -3.85 2.50
CA GLY A 499 24.79 -4.30 3.58
C GLY A 499 25.08 -3.80 5.00
N GLY A 500 24.04 -3.76 5.84
CA GLY A 500 24.21 -3.46 7.27
C GLY A 500 25.04 -4.52 8.01
N LEU A 501 25.28 -4.32 9.31
CA LEU A 501 26.20 -5.16 10.09
C LEU A 501 25.79 -6.65 10.11
N TYR A 502 24.49 -6.95 10.11
CA TYR A 502 23.93 -8.32 10.18
C TYR A 502 23.38 -8.78 8.82
N GLY A 503 24.02 -8.33 7.74
CA GLY A 503 23.65 -8.69 6.37
C GLY A 503 22.55 -7.81 5.75
N GLU A 504 22.07 -8.23 4.59
CA GLU A 504 21.02 -7.55 3.83
C GLU A 504 19.64 -7.91 4.36
N GLY A 505 18.99 -6.99 5.06
CA GLY A 505 17.64 -7.15 5.61
C GLY A 505 17.12 -5.82 6.12
N THR A 506 15.89 -5.79 6.63
CA THR A 506 15.26 -4.59 7.18
C THR A 506 15.63 -4.39 8.63
N TYR A 507 16.25 -3.24 8.91
CA TYR A 507 16.77 -2.87 10.22
C TYR A 507 15.73 -2.08 11.02
N PHE A 508 15.61 -2.46 12.29
CA PHE A 508 14.80 -1.81 13.30
C PHE A 508 15.61 -1.63 14.59
N SER A 509 15.13 -0.79 15.49
CA SER A 509 15.68 -0.66 16.83
C SER A 509 14.58 -0.51 17.87
N ASP A 510 14.85 -0.94 19.10
CA ASP A 510 13.98 -0.75 20.25
C ASP A 510 14.27 0.56 21.01
N SER A 511 15.09 1.45 20.44
CA SER A 511 15.40 2.78 20.99
C SER A 511 15.14 3.87 19.96
N ILE A 512 14.34 4.87 20.36
CA ILE A 512 14.14 6.08 19.54
C ILE A 512 15.46 6.83 19.32
N THR A 513 16.37 6.80 20.29
CA THR A 513 17.66 7.47 20.18
C THR A 513 18.50 6.89 19.05
N LYS A 514 18.48 5.57 18.83
CA LYS A 514 19.17 4.94 17.68
C LYS A 514 18.48 5.31 16.37
N VAL A 515 17.16 5.20 16.34
CA VAL A 515 16.35 5.46 15.15
C VAL A 515 16.49 6.89 14.66
N ASP A 516 16.55 7.84 15.58
CA ASP A 516 16.75 9.27 15.27
C ASP A 516 18.05 9.56 14.50
N GLU A 517 19.07 8.69 14.55
CA GLU A 517 20.29 8.81 13.73
C GLU A 517 19.99 8.71 12.21
N TYR A 518 18.88 8.07 11.87
CA TYR A 518 18.44 7.86 10.48
C TYR A 518 17.26 8.74 10.08
N ALA A 519 16.72 9.54 11.00
CA ALA A 519 15.67 10.54 10.72
C ALA A 519 16.27 11.84 10.12
N ARG A 520 16.92 11.72 8.96
CA ARG A 520 17.84 12.75 8.44
C ARG A 520 17.17 14.00 7.87
N LYS A 521 15.90 13.92 7.48
CA LYS A 521 15.18 15.09 6.95
C LYS A 521 14.04 15.46 7.89
N ARG A 522 13.96 16.74 8.21
CA ARG A 522 12.77 17.36 8.79
C ARG A 522 11.67 17.53 7.74
N VAL A 523 10.43 17.60 8.19
CA VAL A 523 9.28 18.00 7.37
C VAL A 523 9.48 19.45 6.91
N VAL A 524 9.18 19.71 5.62
CA VAL A 524 9.51 20.95 4.94
C VAL A 524 8.64 22.12 5.44
N LEU A 525 9.17 23.34 5.33
CA LEU A 525 8.46 24.59 5.63
C LEU A 525 7.16 24.68 4.81
N GLY A 526 6.02 24.92 5.48
CA GLY A 526 4.70 25.01 4.86
C GLY A 526 3.94 23.69 4.70
N GLU A 527 4.50 22.57 5.14
CA GLU A 527 3.80 21.28 5.22
C GLU A 527 3.23 21.01 6.64
N GLU A 528 2.24 20.12 6.72
CA GLU A 528 1.70 19.66 8.00
C GLU A 528 2.82 19.02 8.85
N PHE A 529 2.97 19.46 10.11
CA PHE A 529 4.06 19.09 11.03
C PHE A 529 5.45 19.61 10.65
N GLU A 530 5.51 20.79 10.02
CA GLU A 530 6.74 21.53 9.77
C GLU A 530 7.77 21.42 10.90
N GLY A 531 9.02 21.13 10.53
CA GLY A 531 10.14 21.03 11.46
C GLY A 531 10.21 19.72 12.24
N CYS A 532 9.22 18.83 12.13
CA CYS A 532 9.26 17.53 12.80
C CYS A 532 10.18 16.54 12.07
N ARG A 533 10.72 15.60 12.84
CA ARG A 533 11.36 14.37 12.38
C ARG A 533 10.31 13.27 12.26
N THR A 534 10.59 12.25 11.46
CA THR A 534 9.69 11.10 11.28
C THR A 534 10.34 9.78 11.60
N ALA A 535 9.56 8.91 12.22
CA ALA A 535 9.88 7.50 12.41
C ALA A 535 8.61 6.68 12.22
N ALA A 536 8.78 5.39 11.99
CA ALA A 536 7.72 4.41 11.97
C ALA A 536 7.80 3.54 13.22
N LEU A 537 6.64 3.25 13.81
CA LEU A 537 6.47 2.16 14.76
C LEU A 537 5.88 0.97 13.99
N CYS A 538 6.63 -0.13 13.98
CA CYS A 538 6.34 -1.30 13.17
C CYS A 538 6.06 -2.51 14.06
N ARG A 539 5.11 -3.34 13.64
CA ARG A 539 5.02 -4.72 14.12
C ARG A 539 6.01 -5.57 13.34
N VAL A 540 6.79 -6.37 14.06
CA VAL A 540 7.87 -7.17 13.50
C VAL A 540 7.77 -8.59 14.03
N ILE A 541 7.74 -9.57 13.13
CA ILE A 541 7.76 -10.99 13.46
C ILE A 541 9.22 -11.37 13.75
N GLY A 542 9.55 -11.56 15.02
CA GLY A 542 10.87 -12.00 15.45
C GLY A 542 11.12 -13.49 15.23
N GLY A 543 10.07 -14.30 15.40
CA GLY A 543 10.15 -15.76 15.36
C GLY A 543 11.29 -16.34 16.18
N ARG A 544 11.85 -17.45 15.72
CA ARG A 544 13.19 -17.89 16.12
C ARG A 544 14.21 -16.84 15.70
N HIS A 545 14.84 -16.17 16.64
CA HIS A 545 15.83 -15.14 16.36
C HIS A 545 17.25 -15.68 16.57
N PHE A 546 18.18 -15.23 15.74
CA PHE A 546 19.61 -15.38 16.00
C PHE A 546 20.07 -14.27 16.93
N TYR A 547 20.47 -14.60 18.15
CA TYR A 547 21.02 -13.63 19.10
C TYR A 547 22.54 -13.54 18.95
N THR A 548 23.07 -12.33 18.87
CA THR A 548 24.51 -12.08 18.94
C THR A 548 24.84 -10.83 19.73
N ASP A 549 25.76 -10.97 20.66
CA ASP A 549 26.41 -9.91 21.43
C ASP A 549 27.92 -9.84 21.13
N SER A 550 28.34 -10.39 19.99
CA SER A 550 29.74 -10.43 19.56
C SER A 550 30.00 -9.45 18.40
N ASP A 551 31.25 -9.05 18.21
CA ASP A 551 31.61 -8.27 17.02
C ASP A 551 31.47 -9.15 15.77
N ILE A 552 31.01 -8.53 14.67
CA ILE A 552 30.70 -9.19 13.42
C ILE A 552 31.75 -8.83 12.38
N GLU A 553 32.39 -9.83 11.78
CA GLU A 553 33.34 -9.63 10.69
C GLU A 553 32.61 -9.52 9.34
N GLN A 554 33.28 -8.98 8.32
CA GLN A 554 32.67 -8.84 7.00
C GLN A 554 32.36 -10.21 6.36
N SER A 555 33.14 -11.25 6.67
CA SER A 555 32.90 -12.65 6.27
C SER A 555 31.62 -13.23 6.86
N ASP A 556 31.20 -12.74 8.02
CA ASP A 556 30.03 -13.22 8.74
C ASP A 556 28.72 -12.66 8.17
N LYS A 557 28.76 -11.67 7.28
CA LYS A 557 27.54 -11.01 6.80
C LYS A 557 26.64 -11.92 5.95
N SER A 558 27.23 -12.79 5.15
CA SER A 558 26.50 -13.67 4.24
C SER A 558 25.79 -14.81 4.97
N GLN A 559 26.37 -15.32 6.07
CA GLN A 559 25.75 -16.37 6.88
C GLN A 559 24.43 -15.91 7.51
N PHE A 560 24.29 -14.62 7.86
CA PHE A 560 23.04 -14.13 8.45
C PHE A 560 21.84 -14.29 7.52
N LYS A 561 22.00 -13.92 6.24
CA LYS A 561 20.93 -14.10 5.25
C LYS A 561 20.77 -15.57 4.90
N LEU A 562 21.88 -16.32 4.79
CA LEU A 562 21.85 -17.72 4.42
C LEU A 562 21.16 -18.60 5.47
N GLY A 563 21.45 -18.41 6.76
CA GLY A 563 20.78 -19.14 7.84
C GLY A 563 19.30 -18.79 7.93
N ALA A 564 18.91 -17.55 7.61
CA ALA A 564 17.51 -17.17 7.50
C ALA A 564 16.81 -17.87 6.33
N LEU A 565 17.43 -17.88 5.14
CA LEU A 565 16.92 -18.58 3.95
C LEU A 565 16.85 -20.10 4.15
N GLN A 566 17.77 -20.67 4.93
CA GLN A 566 17.77 -22.09 5.31
C GLN A 566 16.75 -22.41 6.42
N GLY A 567 16.05 -21.41 6.95
CA GLY A 567 15.03 -21.58 7.98
C GLY A 567 15.57 -21.84 9.39
N GLU A 568 16.86 -21.55 9.64
CA GLU A 568 17.46 -21.69 10.97
C GLU A 568 16.91 -20.64 11.95
N TYR A 569 16.59 -19.45 11.45
CA TYR A 569 15.97 -18.36 12.19
C TYR A 569 15.21 -17.44 11.23
N HIS A 570 14.36 -16.57 11.76
CA HIS A 570 13.52 -15.63 11.01
C HIS A 570 14.03 -14.19 11.11
N SER A 571 14.81 -13.89 12.14
CA SER A 571 15.36 -12.56 12.42
C SER A 571 16.70 -12.66 13.14
N THR A 572 17.40 -11.53 13.22
CA THR A 572 18.63 -11.37 14.02
C THR A 572 18.42 -10.29 15.08
N VAL A 573 18.85 -10.57 16.31
CA VAL A 573 18.95 -9.61 17.42
C VAL A 573 20.43 -9.35 17.69
N GLY A 574 20.89 -8.17 17.26
CA GLY A 574 22.24 -7.69 17.50
C GLY A 574 22.32 -6.85 18.77
N ASP A 575 22.74 -7.46 19.88
CA ASP A 575 22.76 -6.83 21.20
C ASP A 575 24.07 -6.07 21.47
N ARG A 576 24.28 -4.99 20.69
CA ARG A 576 25.44 -4.11 20.91
C ARG A 576 25.30 -3.27 22.18
N LEU A 577 24.12 -3.24 22.78
CA LEU A 577 23.94 -2.68 24.11
C LEU A 577 24.75 -3.51 25.13
N LYS A 578 24.71 -4.84 25.07
CA LYS A 578 25.55 -5.69 25.91
C LYS A 578 27.03 -5.62 25.53
N LEU A 579 27.36 -5.61 24.23
CA LEU A 579 28.75 -5.64 23.74
C LEU A 579 29.51 -4.32 23.97
N LYS A 580 28.95 -3.20 23.53
CA LYS A 580 29.63 -1.87 23.49
C LYS A 580 28.89 -0.79 24.25
N ASN A 581 27.82 -1.15 24.97
CA ASN A 581 26.91 -0.18 25.58
C ASN A 581 26.43 0.87 24.56
N THR A 582 26.04 0.43 23.35
CA THR A 582 25.39 1.29 22.34
C THR A 582 23.91 0.98 22.22
N PHE A 583 23.44 0.42 21.10
CA PHE A 583 22.04 0.21 20.77
C PHE A 583 21.82 -1.18 20.19
N ARG A 584 20.66 -1.78 20.48
CA ARG A 584 20.27 -3.03 19.83
C ARG A 584 19.72 -2.74 18.44
N GLU A 585 20.01 -3.65 17.53
CA GLU A 585 19.48 -3.65 16.18
C GLU A 585 18.80 -4.99 15.93
N TYR A 586 17.67 -4.92 15.24
CA TYR A 586 16.85 -6.06 14.90
C TYR A 586 16.75 -6.12 13.39
N VAL A 587 16.98 -7.29 12.81
CA VAL A 587 16.98 -7.45 11.36
C VAL A 587 16.04 -8.57 10.96
N VAL A 588 15.11 -8.29 10.05
CA VAL A 588 14.32 -9.31 9.36
C VAL A 588 14.73 -9.40 7.90
N TYR A 589 14.70 -10.60 7.35
CA TYR A 589 15.20 -10.90 5.99
C TYR A 589 14.06 -11.08 4.97
N ASP A 590 12.81 -11.01 5.43
CA ASP A 590 11.61 -10.95 4.61
C ASP A 590 10.81 -9.69 4.95
N GLY A 591 10.38 -8.95 3.92
CA GLY A 591 9.56 -7.76 4.07
C GLY A 591 8.14 -8.06 4.56
N SER A 592 7.65 -9.28 4.36
CA SER A 592 6.37 -9.75 4.88
C SER A 592 6.38 -9.90 6.41
N HIS A 593 7.58 -9.99 7.02
CA HIS A 593 7.76 -10.08 8.48
C HIS A 593 7.65 -8.75 9.20
N ALA A 594 7.35 -7.65 8.49
CA ALA A 594 7.19 -6.34 9.10
C ALA A 594 5.97 -5.62 8.54
N TYR A 595 5.18 -5.03 9.44
CA TYR A 595 4.07 -4.15 9.12
C TYR A 595 4.30 -2.79 9.76
N LEU A 596 4.38 -1.75 8.92
CA LEU A 596 4.38 -0.37 9.40
C LEU A 596 2.99 -0.05 9.92
N GLU A 597 2.84 0.08 11.24
CA GLU A 597 1.54 0.34 11.86
C GLU A 597 1.31 1.84 12.10
N TYR A 598 2.33 2.56 12.54
CA TYR A 598 2.24 4.01 12.75
C TYR A 598 3.39 4.76 12.11
N ILE A 599 3.10 5.88 11.48
CA ILE A 599 4.07 6.95 11.20
C ILE A 599 3.94 7.97 12.33
N ILE A 600 5.02 8.23 13.05
CA ILE A 600 5.06 9.21 14.12
C ILE A 600 5.91 10.41 13.72
N TYR A 601 5.46 11.59 14.17
CA TYR A 601 6.11 12.86 14.02
C TYR A 601 6.55 13.33 15.40
N TYR A 602 7.81 13.75 15.52
CA TYR A 602 8.38 14.19 16.79
C TYR A 602 9.39 15.31 16.60
N LYS A 603 9.64 16.10 17.64
CA LYS A 603 10.69 17.12 17.70
C LYS A 603 11.81 16.67 18.63
N ARG A 604 13.03 17.12 18.33
CA ARG A 604 14.20 16.91 19.18
C ARG A 604 14.24 17.98 20.26
N LEU A 605 14.57 17.59 21.50
CA LEU A 605 14.68 18.51 22.63
C LEU A 605 16.14 18.69 23.06
N GLY A 606 16.47 19.89 23.56
CA GLY A 606 17.75 20.18 24.22
C GLY A 606 18.96 20.24 23.27
N ILE A 607 18.74 20.62 22.01
CA ILE A 607 19.79 20.83 21.00
C ILE A 607 19.55 22.14 20.24
N ASP A 608 20.58 22.66 19.57
CA ASP A 608 20.46 23.89 18.76
C ASP A 608 19.46 23.71 17.61
N GLU A 609 18.76 24.79 17.25
CA GLU A 609 17.72 24.82 16.21
C GLU A 609 18.20 24.28 14.84
N LYS A 610 19.48 24.45 14.51
CA LYS A 610 20.09 23.90 13.29
C LYS A 610 20.13 22.36 13.26
N TYR A 611 19.96 21.70 14.40
CA TYR A 611 19.95 20.25 14.56
C TYR A 611 18.58 19.69 14.95
N CYS A 612 17.59 20.56 15.23
CA CYS A 612 16.23 20.18 15.61
C CYS A 612 15.55 19.30 14.54
#